data_AF-A0A1K1SVN6-F1
#
_entry.id   AF-A0A1K1SVN6-F1
#
_cell.length_a   1.000
_cell.length_b   1.000
_cell.length_c   1.000
_cell.angle_alpha   90.00
_cell.angle_beta   90.00
_cell.angle_gamma   90.00
#
_symmetry.space_group_name_H-M   'P 1'
#
loop_
_entity.id
_entity.type
_entity.pdbx_description
1 polymer ?
#
loop_
_entity_poly.entity_id
_entity_poly.type
_entity_poly.pdbx_seq_one_letter_code
_entity_poly.pdbx_strand_id
1 'polypeptide(L)'
;MKYLTYLCLVVLLLVHCRQAATREKPVDSVHTVPIDTPEERPDSLLVIPDTAKIEVGKFQKKENLEPGKEEYTFCEKWKLDSATLVRIIRGFKPINGSTWHYSYDSFDCQLVGIIKISGREYRMYLNAGSYFFLTNGDRQFIFGDEKNAFNKYFLEGNIYDQNPKD
;
A
#
# COMPACT_ATOMS: atom_id res chain seq x y z
N MET A 1 64.38 -39.51 43.83
CA MET A 1 63.04 -40.08 44.11
C MET A 1 62.08 -39.45 43.09
N LYS A 2 61.76 -40.05 41.95
CA LYS A 2 60.87 -41.20 41.65
C LYS A 2 59.36 -40.96 41.94
N TYR A 3 58.64 -40.75 40.81
CA TYR A 3 57.25 -41.10 40.43
C TYR A 3 56.02 -40.40 41.03
N LEU A 4 55.13 -39.91 40.16
CA LEU A 4 53.78 -40.45 39.80
C LEU A 4 53.04 -39.37 38.95
N THR A 5 52.86 -39.47 37.63
CA THR A 5 51.85 -40.22 36.84
C THR A 5 50.60 -39.43 36.41
N TYR A 6 50.40 -39.44 35.08
CA TYR A 6 49.15 -39.57 34.33
C TYR A 6 48.19 -38.38 34.19
N LEU A 7 48.58 -37.52 33.24
CA LEU A 7 47.72 -37.04 32.15
C LEU A 7 47.05 -38.23 31.45
N CYS A 8 45.72 -38.33 31.53
CA CYS A 8 44.92 -39.16 30.61
C CYS A 8 43.45 -38.77 30.75
N LEU A 9 42.91 -38.01 29.80
CA LEU A 9 41.49 -38.03 29.39
C LEU A 9 41.23 -37.03 28.27
N VAL A 10 41.93 -37.17 27.15
CA VAL A 10 41.43 -36.72 25.84
C VAL A 10 41.85 -37.76 24.80
N VAL A 11 41.23 -38.94 24.88
CA VAL A 11 41.22 -39.92 23.79
C VAL A 11 39.77 -40.19 23.48
N LEU A 12 39.32 -39.71 22.31
CA LEU A 12 38.17 -40.12 21.49
C LEU A 12 38.07 -39.00 20.43
N LEU A 13 38.28 -39.14 19.13
CA LEU A 13 38.39 -40.26 18.20
C LEU A 13 39.14 -39.74 16.97
N LEU A 14 40.34 -40.26 16.69
CA LEU A 14 40.99 -40.07 15.38
C LEU A 14 40.43 -41.11 14.41
N VAL A 15 39.27 -40.82 13.81
CA VAL A 15 38.82 -41.54 12.62
C VAL A 15 39.44 -40.86 11.40
N HIS A 16 40.31 -41.60 10.72
CA HIS A 16 40.91 -41.22 9.47
C HIS A 16 39.84 -41.11 8.38
N CYS A 17 39.48 -39.89 8.00
CA CYS A 17 38.86 -39.67 6.69
C CYS A 17 39.99 -39.54 5.65
N ARG A 18 40.24 -40.62 4.90
CA ARG A 18 40.86 -40.55 3.58
C ARG A 18 39.98 -39.68 2.70
N GLN A 19 40.32 -38.41 2.50
CA GLN A 19 39.72 -37.63 1.43
C GLN A 19 40.46 -37.95 0.14
N ALA A 20 39.77 -38.59 -0.81
CA ALA A 20 40.21 -38.63 -2.18
C ALA A 20 40.14 -37.19 -2.73
N ALA A 21 41.28 -36.66 -3.15
CA ALA A 21 41.36 -35.38 -3.84
C ALA A 21 40.56 -35.48 -5.14
N THR A 22 39.32 -35.01 -5.13
CA THR A 22 38.54 -34.79 -6.34
C THR A 22 38.82 -33.38 -6.81
N ARG A 23 39.45 -33.32 -7.97
CA ARG A 23 39.80 -32.14 -8.74
C ARG A 23 38.52 -31.30 -8.97
N GLU A 24 38.42 -30.13 -8.35
CA GLU A 24 37.36 -29.18 -8.70
C GLU A 24 37.59 -28.72 -10.15
N LYS A 25 36.64 -29.07 -11.03
CA LYS A 25 36.47 -28.36 -12.30
C LYS A 25 35.71 -27.07 -12.01
N PRO A 26 36.04 -25.95 -12.66
CA PRO A 26 35.34 -24.69 -12.44
C PRO A 26 33.85 -24.85 -12.79
N VAL A 27 33.00 -24.42 -11.86
CA VAL A 27 31.54 -24.42 -12.01
C VAL A 27 31.16 -23.21 -12.86
N ASP A 28 31.16 -23.40 -14.18
CA ASP A 28 30.33 -22.57 -15.06
C ASP A 28 28.89 -23.09 -14.93
N SER A 29 28.21 -22.66 -13.87
CA SER A 29 26.76 -22.80 -13.78
C SER A 29 26.16 -21.42 -13.63
N VAL A 30 25.76 -20.86 -14.77
CA VAL A 30 24.72 -19.84 -14.81
C VAL A 30 23.44 -20.51 -14.31
N HIS A 31 23.23 -20.50 -13.00
CA HIS A 31 21.91 -20.73 -12.42
C HIS A 31 21.04 -19.55 -12.84
N THR A 32 20.31 -19.72 -13.93
CA THR A 32 19.13 -18.92 -14.18
C THR A 32 18.12 -19.31 -13.11
N VAL A 33 18.02 -18.48 -12.07
CA VAL A 33 16.87 -18.48 -11.17
C VAL A 33 15.63 -18.35 -12.07
N PRO A 34 14.65 -19.27 -12.00
CA PRO A 34 13.35 -19.01 -12.59
C PRO A 34 12.84 -17.73 -11.92
N ILE A 35 12.87 -16.63 -12.67
CA ILE A 35 12.14 -15.44 -12.27
C ILE A 35 10.68 -15.85 -12.48
N ASP A 36 10.08 -16.38 -11.43
CA ASP A 36 8.62 -16.33 -11.26
C ASP A 36 8.30 -14.83 -11.17
N THR A 37 8.23 -14.18 -12.33
CA THR A 37 7.63 -12.86 -12.43
C THR A 37 6.20 -13.07 -11.93
N PRO A 38 5.79 -12.46 -10.80
CA PRO A 38 4.38 -12.45 -10.45
C PRO A 38 3.66 -11.92 -11.68
N GLU A 39 2.78 -12.73 -12.26
CA GLU A 39 1.97 -12.30 -13.39
C GLU A 39 1.19 -11.07 -12.92
N GLU A 40 1.67 -9.88 -13.27
CA GLU A 40 0.98 -8.62 -13.01
C GLU A 40 -0.36 -8.75 -13.71
N ARG A 41 -1.42 -9.03 -12.94
CA ARG A 41 -2.77 -8.91 -13.46
C ARG A 41 -2.93 -7.46 -13.88
N PRO A 42 -3.19 -7.17 -15.17
CA PRO A 42 -3.32 -5.80 -15.62
C PRO A 42 -4.37 -5.12 -14.77
N ASP A 43 -3.99 -3.98 -14.17
CA ASP A 43 -4.87 -3.15 -13.35
C ASP A 43 -6.17 -2.93 -14.13
N SER A 44 -7.22 -3.67 -13.76
CA SER A 44 -8.49 -3.58 -14.43
C SER A 44 -9.11 -2.24 -14.03
N LEU A 45 -8.96 -1.23 -14.87
CA LEU A 45 -9.50 0.11 -14.58
C LEU A 45 -11.02 0.07 -14.68
N LEU A 46 -11.69 0.45 -13.58
CA LEU A 46 -13.14 0.67 -13.58
C LEU A 46 -13.42 2.07 -14.11
N VAL A 47 -14.11 2.15 -15.25
CA VAL A 47 -14.62 3.43 -15.78
C VAL A 47 -16.04 3.64 -15.26
N ILE A 48 -16.28 4.77 -14.60
CA ILE A 48 -17.60 5.18 -14.14
C ILE A 48 -18.18 6.13 -15.20
N PRO A 49 -19.20 5.74 -15.97
CA PRO A 49 -19.79 6.64 -16.97
C PRO A 49 -20.54 7.79 -16.30
N ASP A 50 -20.60 8.95 -16.95
CA ASP A 50 -21.31 10.14 -16.43
C ASP A 50 -22.80 9.88 -16.16
N THR A 51 -23.39 8.92 -16.87
CA THR A 51 -24.77 8.47 -16.73
C THR A 51 -24.98 7.48 -15.59
N ALA A 52 -23.91 7.03 -14.91
CA ALA A 52 -24.03 6.09 -13.80
C ALA A 52 -24.87 6.70 -12.67
N LYS A 53 -25.85 5.92 -12.20
CA LYS A 53 -26.57 6.22 -10.97
C LYS A 53 -25.65 5.93 -9.78
N ILE A 54 -25.38 6.94 -8.97
CA ILE A 54 -24.53 6.84 -7.78
C ILE A 54 -25.42 7.04 -6.54
N GLU A 55 -25.43 6.07 -5.65
CA GLU A 55 -26.10 6.14 -4.35
C GLU A 55 -25.04 6.10 -3.25
N VAL A 56 -25.02 7.13 -2.40
CA VAL A 56 -24.02 7.29 -1.34
C VAL A 56 -24.64 6.84 -0.02
N GLY A 57 -24.05 5.82 0.60
CA GLY A 57 -24.43 5.36 1.94
C GLY A 57 -23.86 6.24 3.06
N LYS A 58 -23.91 5.73 4.28
CA LYS A 58 -23.28 6.39 5.43
C LYS A 58 -21.77 6.18 5.41
N PHE A 59 -21.02 7.24 5.63
CA PHE A 59 -19.57 7.21 5.79
C PHE A 59 -19.20 7.37 7.25
N GLN A 60 -18.17 6.65 7.66
CA GLN A 60 -17.53 6.76 8.96
C GLN A 60 -16.11 7.24 8.76
N LYS A 61 -15.61 7.99 9.73
CA LYS A 61 -14.21 8.42 9.73
C LYS A 61 -13.34 7.31 10.31
N LYS A 62 -12.23 7.05 9.65
CA LYS A 62 -11.14 6.22 10.13
C LYS A 62 -9.90 7.10 10.15
N GLU A 63 -9.39 7.38 11.34
CA GLU A 63 -8.18 8.18 11.53
C GLU A 63 -7.27 7.50 12.54
N ASN A 64 -5.96 7.71 12.38
CA ASN A 64 -4.92 7.27 13.31
C ASN A 64 -3.87 8.37 13.46
N LEU A 65 -4.35 9.59 13.70
CA LEU A 65 -3.50 10.78 13.84
C LEU A 65 -3.30 11.11 15.32
N GLU A 66 -2.08 11.53 15.66
CA GLU A 66 -1.78 12.05 17.00
C GLU A 66 -2.48 13.40 17.21
N PRO A 67 -3.18 13.59 18.34
CA PRO A 67 -3.74 14.89 18.69
C PRO A 67 -2.69 15.99 18.76
N GLY A 68 -3.10 17.22 18.45
CA GLY A 68 -2.25 18.41 18.58
C GLY A 68 -1.49 18.82 17.31
N LYS A 69 -1.65 18.07 16.20
CA LYS A 69 -1.18 18.49 14.88
C LYS A 69 -2.30 19.14 14.05
N GLU A 70 -1.93 19.95 13.06
CA GLU A 70 -2.90 20.60 12.18
C GLU A 70 -3.68 19.58 11.36
N GLU A 71 -3.01 18.50 10.92
CA GLU A 71 -3.61 17.39 10.19
C GLU A 71 -4.70 16.69 11.01
N TYR A 72 -4.47 16.50 12.32
CA TYR A 72 -5.47 15.96 13.24
C TYR A 72 -6.70 16.87 13.31
N THR A 73 -6.48 18.18 13.50
CA THR A 73 -7.56 19.16 13.61
C THR A 73 -8.39 19.25 12.32
N PHE A 74 -7.71 19.20 11.16
CA PHE A 74 -8.38 19.09 9.88
C PHE A 74 -9.20 17.80 9.83
N CYS A 75 -8.57 16.66 10.11
CA CYS A 75 -9.21 15.36 10.00
C CYS A 75 -10.46 15.29 10.88
N GLU A 76 -10.41 15.75 12.13
CA GLU A 76 -11.54 15.76 13.08
C GLU A 76 -12.76 16.50 12.51
N LYS A 77 -12.52 17.63 11.82
CA LYS A 77 -13.56 18.48 11.23
C LYS A 77 -13.95 18.04 9.82
N TRP A 78 -13.09 17.28 9.14
CA TRP A 78 -13.28 16.87 7.76
C TRP A 78 -14.54 16.01 7.60
N LYS A 79 -15.48 16.54 6.83
CA LYS A 79 -16.78 15.93 6.53
C LYS A 79 -17.17 16.33 5.11
N LEU A 80 -17.70 15.37 4.35
CA LEU A 80 -18.20 15.59 3.01
C LEU A 80 -19.67 15.16 2.96
N ASP A 81 -20.51 16.01 2.39
CA ASP A 81 -21.90 15.64 2.13
C ASP A 81 -22.02 14.71 0.90
N SER A 82 -23.17 14.07 0.76
CA SER A 82 -23.41 13.11 -0.33
C SER A 82 -23.29 13.76 -1.71
N ALA A 83 -23.69 15.03 -1.87
CA ALA A 83 -23.57 15.73 -3.15
C ALA A 83 -22.10 15.94 -3.54
N THR A 84 -21.25 16.28 -2.58
CA THR A 84 -19.81 16.46 -2.76
C THR A 84 -19.13 15.13 -3.06
N LEU A 85 -19.51 14.06 -2.36
CA LEU A 85 -19.02 12.72 -2.66
C LEU A 85 -19.37 12.29 -4.09
N VAL A 86 -20.59 12.54 -4.57
CA VAL A 86 -20.97 12.26 -5.97
C VAL A 86 -20.11 13.06 -6.96
N ARG A 87 -19.85 14.34 -6.69
CA ARG A 87 -18.98 15.16 -7.55
C ARG A 87 -17.55 14.62 -7.58
N ILE A 88 -16.99 14.22 -6.44
CA ILE A 88 -15.66 13.61 -6.33
C ILE A 88 -15.61 12.30 -7.14
N ILE A 89 -16.57 11.40 -6.94
CA ILE A 89 -16.62 10.10 -7.65
C ILE A 89 -16.68 10.29 -9.17
N ARG A 90 -17.40 11.31 -9.65
CA ARG A 90 -17.47 11.63 -11.08
C ARG A 90 -16.23 12.34 -11.62
N GLY A 91 -15.61 13.18 -10.79
CA GLY A 91 -14.47 13.99 -11.20
C GLY A 91 -13.16 13.22 -11.26
N PHE A 92 -12.98 12.27 -10.34
CA PHE A 92 -11.74 11.51 -10.23
C PHE A 92 -11.58 10.53 -11.39
N LYS A 93 -10.32 10.27 -11.75
CA LYS A 93 -9.97 9.36 -12.85
C LYS A 93 -9.43 8.05 -12.30
N PRO A 94 -9.72 6.92 -12.96
CA PRO A 94 -9.08 5.67 -12.61
C PRO A 94 -7.57 5.79 -12.84
N ILE A 95 -6.78 5.39 -11.85
CA ILE A 95 -5.31 5.42 -11.88
C ILE A 95 -4.76 4.03 -11.57
N ASN A 96 -3.50 3.78 -11.94
CA ASN A 96 -2.80 2.54 -11.60
C ASN A 96 -2.06 2.66 -10.26
N GLY A 97 -1.55 1.53 -9.76
CA GLY A 97 -0.82 1.48 -8.49
C GLY A 97 0.41 2.40 -8.44
N SER A 98 1.15 2.49 -9.54
CA SER A 98 2.34 3.35 -9.64
C SER A 98 2.00 4.83 -9.54
N THR A 99 0.99 5.30 -10.29
CA THR A 99 0.50 6.68 -10.24
C THR A 99 0.02 7.02 -8.83
N TRP A 100 -0.73 6.12 -8.20
CA TRP A 100 -1.13 6.31 -6.81
C TRP A 100 0.07 6.47 -5.87
N HIS A 101 1.05 5.56 -5.96
CA HIS A 101 2.20 5.54 -5.06
C HIS A 101 3.12 6.77 -5.21
N TYR A 102 3.27 7.30 -6.42
CA TYR A 102 4.22 8.38 -6.69
C TYR A 102 3.60 9.78 -6.75
N SER A 103 2.27 9.91 -6.86
CA SER A 103 1.62 11.22 -7.09
C SER A 103 0.67 11.66 -5.99
N TYR A 104 0.41 10.82 -4.98
CA TYR A 104 -0.56 11.13 -3.94
C TYR A 104 0.01 10.86 -2.54
N ASP A 105 -0.13 11.84 -1.66
CA ASP A 105 0.19 11.65 -0.26
C ASP A 105 -0.85 10.76 0.43
N SER A 106 -0.38 9.85 1.27
CA SER A 106 -1.24 8.93 2.02
C SER A 106 -1.33 9.36 3.47
N PHE A 107 -2.49 9.86 3.87
CA PHE A 107 -2.73 10.31 5.24
C PHE A 107 -3.47 9.27 6.06
N ASP A 108 -3.21 9.23 7.38
CA ASP A 108 -3.99 8.47 8.37
C ASP A 108 -5.33 9.15 8.69
N CYS A 109 -6.03 9.63 7.65
CA CYS A 109 -7.32 10.29 7.70
C CYS A 109 -8.17 9.85 6.50
N GLN A 110 -9.26 9.12 6.77
CA GLN A 110 -10.05 8.47 5.73
C GLN A 110 -11.54 8.50 6.04
N LEU A 111 -12.36 8.67 5.00
CA LEU A 111 -13.79 8.41 5.04
C LEU A 111 -14.06 7.04 4.42
N VAL A 112 -14.70 6.15 5.18
CA VAL A 112 -15.03 4.78 4.77
C VAL A 112 -16.54 4.61 4.72
N GLY A 113 -17.07 4.13 3.60
CA GLY A 113 -18.50 3.97 3.44
C GLY A 113 -18.87 2.98 2.34
N ILE A 114 -20.17 2.76 2.18
CA ILE A 114 -20.72 1.97 1.09
C ILE A 114 -21.30 2.92 0.04
N ILE A 115 -21.00 2.65 -1.22
CA ILE A 115 -21.64 3.31 -2.36
C ILE A 115 -22.23 2.27 -3.30
N LYS A 116 -23.26 2.65 -4.05
CA LYS A 116 -23.76 1.84 -5.17
C LYS A 116 -23.59 2.61 -6.48
N ILE A 117 -22.95 1.97 -7.46
CA ILE A 117 -22.76 2.52 -8.81
C ILE A 117 -23.53 1.60 -9.76
N SER A 118 -24.57 2.14 -10.39
CA SER A 118 -25.48 1.40 -11.28
C SER A 118 -25.99 0.10 -10.65
N GLY A 119 -26.34 0.18 -9.37
CA GLY A 119 -26.86 -0.95 -8.57
C GLY A 119 -25.80 -1.91 -8.01
N ARG A 120 -24.53 -1.79 -8.40
CA ARG A 120 -23.42 -2.59 -7.84
C ARG A 120 -22.85 -1.93 -6.60
N GLU A 121 -22.74 -2.69 -5.53
CA GLU A 121 -22.24 -2.20 -4.25
C GLU A 121 -20.70 -2.25 -4.19
N TYR A 122 -20.12 -1.18 -3.67
CA TYR A 122 -18.69 -1.06 -3.41
C TYR A 122 -18.47 -0.49 -2.02
N ARG A 123 -17.44 -0.99 -1.33
CA ARG A 123 -16.86 -0.28 -0.19
C ARG A 123 -15.88 0.76 -0.72
N MET A 124 -16.09 2.00 -0.33
CA MET A 124 -15.25 3.14 -0.68
C MET A 124 -14.34 3.50 0.49
N TYR A 125 -13.10 3.79 0.17
CA TYR A 125 -12.05 4.23 1.08
C TYR A 125 -11.46 5.54 0.55
N LEU A 126 -12.01 6.68 0.97
CA LEU A 126 -11.61 8.01 0.51
C LEU A 126 -10.56 8.59 1.43
N ASN A 127 -9.31 8.66 0.97
CA ASN A 127 -8.19 9.21 1.73
C ASN A 127 -8.20 10.75 1.66
N ALA A 128 -7.70 11.41 2.71
CA ALA A 128 -7.58 12.86 2.76
C ALA A 128 -6.55 13.44 1.78
N GLY A 129 -5.76 12.60 1.08
CA GLY A 129 -4.81 12.97 0.04
C GLY A 129 -5.38 12.88 -1.37
N SER A 130 -6.65 13.20 -1.56
CA SER A 130 -7.29 13.31 -2.88
C SER A 130 -7.29 12.04 -3.75
N TYR A 131 -7.38 10.85 -3.13
CA TYR A 131 -7.60 9.57 -3.82
C TYR A 131 -8.61 8.68 -3.10
N PHE A 132 -9.21 7.72 -3.81
CA PHE A 132 -10.02 6.68 -3.19
C PHE A 132 -9.85 5.31 -3.81
N PHE A 133 -10.15 4.29 -3.00
CA PHE A 133 -10.36 2.93 -3.48
C PHE A 133 -11.84 2.59 -3.53
N LEU A 134 -12.24 1.84 -4.56
CA LEU A 134 -13.46 1.05 -4.57
C LEU A 134 -13.11 -0.42 -4.52
N THR A 135 -13.73 -1.17 -3.62
CA THR A 135 -13.61 -2.62 -3.59
C THR A 135 -14.97 -3.30 -3.54
N ASN A 136 -15.06 -4.44 -4.22
CA ASN A 136 -16.20 -5.33 -4.18
C ASN A 136 -15.81 -6.72 -3.61
N GLY A 137 -14.74 -6.79 -2.81
CA GLY A 137 -14.21 -8.03 -2.22
C GLY A 137 -13.16 -8.71 -3.11
N ASP A 138 -13.45 -8.88 -4.39
CA ASP A 138 -12.55 -9.59 -5.31
C ASP A 138 -11.53 -8.68 -5.99
N ARG A 139 -11.90 -7.40 -6.16
CA ARG A 139 -11.11 -6.40 -6.87
C ARG A 139 -11.03 -5.11 -6.10
N GLN A 140 -9.96 -4.37 -6.38
CA GLN A 140 -9.75 -3.01 -5.94
C GLN A 140 -9.53 -2.13 -7.17
N PHE A 141 -10.15 -0.96 -7.16
CA PHE A 141 -10.03 0.05 -8.20
C PHE A 141 -9.56 1.35 -7.55
N ILE A 142 -8.56 1.99 -8.13
CA ILE A 142 -7.95 3.21 -7.58
C ILE A 142 -8.39 4.40 -8.42
N PHE A 143 -8.76 5.49 -7.77
CA PHE A 143 -9.16 6.74 -8.41
C PHE A 143 -8.47 7.92 -7.73
N GLY A 144 -8.05 8.91 -8.52
CA GLY A 144 -7.39 10.12 -8.00
C GLY A 144 -7.83 11.40 -8.71
N ASP A 145 -7.56 12.53 -8.05
CA ASP A 145 -7.77 13.89 -8.59
C ASP A 145 -6.57 14.38 -9.42
N GLU A 146 -6.36 13.83 -10.62
CA GLU A 146 -5.20 14.20 -11.45
C GLU A 146 -5.11 15.69 -11.83
N LYS A 147 -6.21 16.44 -11.67
CA LYS A 147 -6.28 17.88 -12.02
C LYS A 147 -6.30 18.79 -10.80
N ASN A 148 -6.17 18.25 -9.59
CA ASN A 148 -6.31 18.98 -8.32
C ASN A 148 -7.59 19.83 -8.25
N ALA A 149 -8.64 19.44 -8.98
CA ALA A 149 -9.89 20.21 -9.10
C ALA A 149 -10.71 20.19 -7.80
N PHE A 150 -10.41 19.26 -6.92
CA PHE A 150 -11.09 19.00 -5.66
C PHE A 150 -10.21 19.26 -4.43
N ASN A 151 -8.95 19.66 -4.57
CA ASN A 151 -8.00 19.88 -3.47
C ASN A 151 -8.57 20.66 -2.28
N LYS A 152 -9.44 21.66 -2.53
CA LYS A 152 -10.15 22.42 -1.48
C LYS A 152 -10.96 21.58 -0.49
N TYR A 153 -11.30 20.33 -0.83
CA TYR A 153 -12.02 19.40 0.03
C TYR A 153 -11.09 18.45 0.80
N PHE A 154 -9.79 18.50 0.56
CA PHE A 154 -8.80 17.53 1.04
C PHE A 154 -7.72 18.21 1.88
N LEU A 155 -6.93 17.42 2.60
CA LEU A 155 -5.92 17.94 3.51
C LEU A 155 -4.85 18.72 2.75
N GLU A 156 -4.39 18.15 1.62
CA GLU A 156 -3.45 18.76 0.67
C GLU A 156 -3.77 20.25 0.41
N GLY A 157 -5.00 20.53 -0.06
CA GLY A 157 -5.42 21.87 -0.45
C GLY A 157 -5.75 22.84 0.68
N ASN A 158 -5.80 22.35 1.93
CA ASN A 158 -6.15 23.17 3.09
C ASN A 158 -4.97 23.42 4.04
N ILE A 159 -3.97 22.54 4.06
CA ILE A 159 -2.80 22.66 4.93
C ILE A 159 -1.53 22.95 4.12
N TYR A 160 -1.28 22.18 3.07
CA TYR A 160 0.00 22.26 2.33
C TYR A 160 -0.03 23.28 1.19
N ASP A 161 -1.16 23.41 0.46
CA ASP A 161 -1.29 24.45 -0.59
C ASP A 161 -1.40 25.88 -0.01
N GLN A 162 -1.82 26.03 1.26
CA GLN A 162 -1.93 27.35 1.92
C GLN A 162 -0.63 27.81 2.60
N ASN A 163 0.30 26.88 2.81
CA ASN A 163 1.61 27.13 3.40
C ASN A 163 2.67 26.51 2.48
N PRO A 164 2.99 27.14 1.32
CA PRO A 164 4.06 26.64 0.48
C PRO A 164 5.33 26.55 1.33
N LYS A 165 5.95 25.37 1.38
CA LYS A 165 7.26 25.21 2.00
C LYS A 165 8.24 26.05 1.19
N ASP A 166 8.70 27.14 1.80
CA ASP A 166 9.84 27.94 1.31
C ASP A 166 11.13 27.11 1.22
#